data_AF-A0A1S2LFT5-F1
#
_entry.id   AF-A0A1S2LFT5-F1
#
_cell.length_a   1.000
_cell.length_b   1.000
_cell.length_c   1.000
_cell.angle_alpha   90.00
_cell.angle_beta   90.00
_cell.angle_gamma   90.00
#
_symmetry.space_group_name_H-M   'P 1'
#
loop_
_entity.id
_entity.type
_entity.pdbx_description
1 polymer ?
#
loop_
_entity_poly.entity_id
_entity_poly.type
_entity_poly.pdbx_seq_one_letter_code
_entity_poly.pdbx_strand_id
1 'polypeptide(L)'
;MSKNKYILFYLAFLCLVSLINGFDFWRDEQTILAIVGIVASLLFFLTLIGYLKEVKSLIWLGIIVLSTYTLYIIGSLIWSFTPETVYLFLVALVILLTIVYIIVIFKMKEKVSLL
;
A
#
# COMPACT_ATOMS: atom_id res chain seq x y z
N MET A 1 14.72 14.66 18.50
CA MET A 1 13.65 13.66 18.25
C MET A 1 12.43 14.26 17.51
N SER A 2 12.61 15.23 16.60
CA SER A 2 11.48 15.94 15.92
C SER A 2 11.18 15.48 14.48
N LYS A 3 12.00 14.58 13.91
CA LYS A 3 11.90 14.20 12.48
C LYS A 3 10.82 13.15 12.14
N ASN A 4 10.18 12.55 13.16
CA ASN A 4 9.33 11.36 12.99
C ASN A 4 7.82 11.58 13.20
N LYS A 5 7.38 12.81 13.52
CA LYS A 5 5.94 13.10 13.77
C LYS A 5 5.08 12.91 12.51
N TYR A 6 5.66 13.15 11.34
CA TYR A 6 4.95 13.02 10.06
C TYR A 6 4.59 11.58 9.71
N ILE A 7 5.40 10.60 10.10
CA ILE A 7 5.13 9.19 9.81
C ILE A 7 3.93 8.70 10.62
N LEU A 8 3.85 9.07 11.91
CA LEU A 8 2.70 8.76 12.76
C LEU A 8 1.41 9.37 12.20
N PHE A 9 1.47 10.66 11.84
CA PHE A 9 0.34 11.36 11.24
C PHE A 9 -0.09 10.70 9.92
N TYR A 10 0.87 10.36 9.06
CA TYR A 10 0.61 9.74 7.76
C TYR A 10 -0.02 8.35 7.90
N LEU A 11 0.51 7.50 8.78
CA LEU A 11 -0.06 6.16 9.02
C LEU A 11 -1.47 6.23 9.64
N ALA A 12 -1.70 7.17 10.56
CA ALA A 12 -3.03 7.40 11.11
C ALA A 12 -4.02 7.89 10.04
N PHE A 13 -3.58 8.81 9.17
CA PHE A 13 -4.37 9.30 8.06
C PHE A 13 -4.72 8.19 7.07
N LEU A 14 -3.76 7.34 6.68
CA LEU A 14 -3.99 6.19 5.80
C LEU A 14 -4.99 5.20 6.42
N CYS A 15 -4.86 4.91 7.71
CA CYS A 15 -5.82 4.06 8.42
C CYS A 15 -7.24 4.62 8.33
N LEU A 16 -7.40 5.93 8.52
CA LEU A 16 -8.69 6.60 8.49
C LEU A 16 -9.29 6.61 7.07
N VAL A 17 -8.49 6.92 6.06
CA VAL A 17 -8.91 6.89 4.66
C VAL A 17 -9.34 5.48 4.24
N SER A 18 -8.56 4.45 4.57
CA SER A 18 -8.92 3.06 4.26
C SER A 18 -10.21 2.63 4.96
N LEU A 19 -10.44 3.08 6.20
CA LEU A 19 -11.65 2.79 6.95
C LEU A 19 -12.88 3.46 6.30
N ILE A 20 -12.79 4.74 5.96
CA ILE A 20 -13.85 5.48 5.27
C ILE A 20 -14.19 4.81 3.94
N ASN A 21 -13.18 4.53 3.11
CA ASN A 21 -13.39 3.82 1.85
C ASN A 21 -14.05 2.46 2.07
N GLY A 22 -13.67 1.72 3.12
CA GLY A 22 -14.31 0.46 3.48
C GLY A 22 -15.81 0.62 3.79
N PHE A 23 -16.19 1.69 4.50
CA PHE A 23 -17.60 2.01 4.76
C PHE A 23 -18.36 2.46 3.52
N ASP A 24 -17.74 3.26 2.65
CA ASP A 24 -18.36 3.71 1.40
C ASP A 24 -18.61 2.53 0.46
N PHE A 25 -17.61 1.65 0.28
CA PHE A 25 -17.79 0.42 -0.50
C PHE A 25 -18.83 -0.53 0.09
N TRP A 26 -18.93 -0.59 1.43
CA TRP A 26 -19.98 -1.38 2.09
C TRP A 26 -21.38 -0.83 1.76
N ARG A 27 -21.52 0.50 1.81
CA ARG A 27 -22.76 1.21 1.46
C ARG A 27 -23.15 1.00 0.01
N ASP A 28 -22.18 0.94 -0.90
CA ASP A 28 -22.38 0.72 -2.33
C ASP A 28 -22.54 -0.77 -2.72
N GLU A 29 -22.73 -1.65 -1.74
CA GLU A 29 -22.89 -3.10 -1.91
C GLU A 29 -21.66 -3.80 -2.56
N GLN A 30 -20.50 -3.13 -2.57
CA GLN A 30 -19.24 -3.64 -3.09
C GLN A 30 -18.48 -4.42 -2.02
N THR A 31 -19.04 -5.55 -1.59
CA THR A 31 -18.58 -6.33 -0.43
C THR A 31 -17.09 -6.68 -0.44
N ILE A 32 -16.53 -7.04 -1.61
CA ILE A 32 -15.11 -7.39 -1.72
C ILE A 32 -14.23 -6.17 -1.44
N LEU A 33 -14.56 -5.00 -2.00
CA LEU A 33 -13.80 -3.77 -1.82
C LEU A 33 -13.94 -3.22 -0.39
N ALA A 34 -15.13 -3.40 0.21
CA ALA A 34 -15.36 -3.07 1.62
C ALA A 34 -14.43 -3.87 2.56
N ILE A 35 -14.34 -5.19 2.35
CA ILE A 35 -13.43 -6.07 3.10
C ILE A 35 -11.98 -5.62 2.91
N VAL A 36 -11.57 -5.33 1.67
CA VAL A 36 -10.21 -4.84 1.39
C VAL A 36 -9.90 -3.54 2.14
N GLY A 37 -10.84 -2.60 2.19
CA GLY A 37 -10.70 -1.34 2.94
C GLY A 37 -10.51 -1.55 4.44
N ILE A 38 -11.33 -2.41 5.05
CA ILE A 38 -11.25 -2.74 6.49
C ILE A 38 -9.95 -3.50 6.82
N VAL A 39 -9.55 -4.44 5.97
CA VAL A 39 -8.28 -5.17 6.15
C VAL A 39 -7.10 -4.22 6.02
N ALA A 40 -7.11 -3.32 5.03
CA ALA A 40 -6.06 -2.32 4.86
C ALA A 40 -5.95 -1.39 6.07
N SER A 41 -7.06 -0.94 6.65
CA SER A 41 -7.03 -0.09 7.84
C SER A 41 -6.42 -0.80 9.04
N LEU A 42 -6.77 -2.08 9.27
CA LEU A 42 -6.17 -2.91 10.31
C LEU A 42 -4.65 -3.07 10.12
N LEU A 43 -4.20 -3.30 8.89
CA LEU A 43 -2.78 -3.47 8.58
C LEU A 43 -2.00 -2.16 8.78
N PHE A 44 -2.56 -1.00 8.42
CA PHE A 44 -1.94 0.29 8.72
C PHE A 44 -1.91 0.61 10.21
N PHE A 45 -2.94 0.22 10.96
CA PHE A 45 -2.94 0.33 12.42
C PHE A 45 -1.86 -0.55 13.08
N LEU A 46 -1.70 -1.79 12.61
CA LEU A 46 -0.60 -2.67 13.05
C LEU A 46 0.77 -2.07 12.72
N THR A 47 0.91 -1.44 11.56
CA THR A 47 2.13 -0.74 11.15
C THR A 47 2.42 0.44 12.07
N LEU A 48 1.40 1.21 12.46
CA LEU A 48 1.51 2.31 13.41
C LEU A 48 2.00 1.83 14.77
N ILE A 49 1.44 0.73 15.29
CA ILE A 49 1.90 0.09 16.52
C ILE A 49 3.35 -0.40 16.35
N GLY A 50 3.65 -1.02 15.22
CA GLY A 50 5.00 -1.48 14.87
C GLY A 50 6.01 -0.36 14.89
N TYR A 51 5.64 0.81 14.37
CA TYR A 51 6.47 2.00 14.39
C TYR A 51 6.67 2.55 15.80
N LEU A 52 5.61 2.62 16.62
CA LEU A 52 5.69 3.10 18.01
C LEU A 52 6.49 2.17 18.93
N LYS A 53 6.40 0.86 18.70
CA LYS A 53 7.07 -0.18 19.51
C LYS A 53 8.39 -0.67 18.88
N GLU A 54 8.83 -0.05 17.79
CA GLU A 54 10.03 -0.42 17.02
C GLU A 54 10.07 -1.91 16.60
N VAL A 55 8.88 -2.51 16.38
CA VAL A 55 8.74 -3.89 15.93
C VAL A 55 8.90 -3.96 14.42
N LYS A 56 10.11 -4.34 13.98
CA LYS A 56 10.50 -4.39 12.55
C LYS A 56 9.52 -5.16 11.67
N SER A 57 9.01 -6.31 12.12
CA SER A 57 8.09 -7.14 11.32
C SER A 57 6.77 -6.43 10.97
N LEU A 58 6.25 -5.62 11.90
CA LEU A 58 5.02 -4.85 11.68
C LEU A 58 5.26 -3.64 10.77
N ILE A 59 6.43 -3.02 10.85
CA ILE A 59 6.83 -1.96 9.91
C ILE A 59 6.95 -2.54 8.49
N TRP A 60 7.52 -3.74 8.36
CA TRP A 60 7.62 -4.46 7.08
C TRP A 60 6.27 -4.74 6.45
N LEU A 61 5.31 -5.16 7.27
CA LEU A 61 3.96 -5.41 6.83
C LEU A 61 3.33 -4.14 6.21
N GLY A 62 3.50 -2.98 6.84
CA GLY A 62 3.03 -1.72 6.30
C GLY A 62 3.69 -1.29 5.00
N ILE A 63 5.01 -1.48 4.88
CA ILE A 63 5.75 -1.21 3.64
C ILE A 63 5.15 -2.06 2.51
N ILE A 64 4.92 -3.35 2.74
CA ILE A 64 4.35 -4.26 1.73
C ILE A 64 2.94 -3.82 1.32
N VAL A 65 2.09 -3.42 2.28
CA VAL A 65 0.71 -2.99 1.97
C VAL A 65 0.70 -1.69 1.15
N LEU A 66 1.43 -0.67 1.60
CA LEU A 66 1.61 0.59 0.85
C LEU A 66 2.13 0.35 -0.56
N SER A 67 3.00 -0.65 -0.67
CA SER A 67 3.66 -1.00 -1.90
C SER A 67 2.75 -1.62 -2.94
N THR A 68 2.00 -2.63 -2.53
CA THR A 68 0.98 -3.27 -3.36
C THR A 68 -0.09 -2.25 -3.76
N TYR A 69 -0.48 -1.37 -2.84
CA TYR A 69 -1.45 -0.31 -3.13
C TYR A 69 -0.93 0.71 -4.15
N THR A 70 0.33 1.11 -4.06
CA THR A 70 0.97 2.01 -5.03
C THR A 70 1.05 1.38 -6.42
N LEU A 71 1.44 0.10 -6.51
CA LEU A 71 1.42 -0.65 -7.77
C LEU A 71 0.01 -0.72 -8.37
N TYR A 72 -1.00 -0.97 -7.54
CA TYR A 72 -2.39 -1.00 -7.98
C TYR A 72 -2.85 0.36 -8.54
N ILE A 73 -2.52 1.47 -7.88
CA ILE A 73 -2.86 2.82 -8.36
C ILE A 73 -2.15 3.10 -9.70
N ILE A 74 -0.86 2.81 -9.80
CA ILE A 74 -0.11 3.02 -11.05
C ILE A 74 -0.69 2.14 -12.17
N GLY A 75 -0.96 0.87 -11.89
CA GLY A 75 -1.54 -0.06 -12.86
C GLY A 75 -2.93 0.36 -13.33
N SER A 76 -3.80 0.79 -12.42
CA SER A 76 -5.15 1.28 -12.75
C SER A 76 -5.12 2.61 -13.51
N LEU A 77 -4.21 3.52 -13.17
CA LEU A 77 -3.97 4.75 -13.95
C LEU A 77 -3.56 4.40 -15.38
N ILE A 78 -2.55 3.56 -15.56
CA ILE A 78 -2.10 3.15 -16.90
C ILE A 78 -3.28 2.51 -17.66
N TRP A 79 -4.03 1.61 -17.03
CA TRP A 79 -5.22 0.98 -17.64
C TRP A 79 -6.25 2.00 -18.11
N SER A 80 -6.55 3.01 -17.29
CA SER A 80 -7.56 4.04 -17.62
C SER A 80 -7.22 4.90 -18.85
N PHE A 81 -5.93 5.00 -19.20
CA PHE A 81 -5.47 5.80 -20.34
C PHE A 81 -5.02 4.96 -21.54
N THR A 82 -5.08 3.63 -21.46
CA THR A 82 -4.59 2.76 -22.53
C THR A 82 -5.76 2.23 -23.38
N PRO A 83 -5.77 2.47 -24.70
CA PRO A 83 -6.77 1.90 -25.59
C PRO A 83 -6.74 0.36 -25.55
N GLU A 84 -7.90 -0.28 -25.72
CA GLU A 84 -8.06 -1.75 -25.67
C GLU A 84 -7.18 -2.53 -26.67
N THR A 85 -6.54 -1.86 -27.63
CA THR A 85 -5.68 -2.49 -28.64
C THR A 85 -4.25 -2.77 -28.18
N VAL A 86 -3.84 -2.33 -26.98
CA VAL A 86 -2.43 -2.31 -26.54
C VAL A 86 -2.16 -3.18 -25.29
N TYR A 87 -3.03 -4.17 -25.02
CA TYR A 87 -2.97 -5.01 -23.82
C TYR A 87 -1.62 -5.72 -23.58
N LEU A 88 -0.94 -6.19 -24.61
CA LEU A 88 0.37 -6.88 -24.45
C LEU A 88 1.47 -5.96 -23.91
N PHE A 89 1.51 -4.70 -24.37
CA PHE A 89 2.48 -3.72 -23.89
C PHE A 89 2.18 -3.31 -22.44
N LEU A 90 0.89 -3.18 -22.11
CA LEU A 90 0.45 -2.87 -20.75
C LEU A 90 0.81 -3.99 -19.76
N VAL A 91 0.60 -5.25 -20.13
CA VAL A 91 1.01 -6.40 -19.30
C VAL A 91 2.52 -6.42 -19.09
N ALA A 92 3.31 -6.18 -20.13
CA ALA A 92 4.77 -6.10 -20.03
C ALA A 92 5.23 -4.96 -19.10
N LEU A 93 4.59 -3.79 -19.18
CA LEU A 93 4.87 -2.64 -18.33
C LEU A 93 4.51 -2.92 -16.86
N VAL A 94 3.36 -3.54 -16.59
CA VAL A 94 2.93 -3.94 -15.24
C VAL A 94 3.90 -4.95 -14.63
N ILE A 95 4.34 -5.95 -15.40
CA ILE A 95 5.35 -6.93 -14.95
C ILE A 95 6.68 -6.23 -14.64
N LEU A 96 7.15 -5.35 -15.52
CA LEU A 96 8.39 -4.59 -15.32
C LEU A 96 8.31 -3.73 -14.05
N LEU A 97 7.22 -2.99 -13.87
CA LEU A 97 6.99 -2.18 -12.67
C LEU A 97 6.97 -3.05 -11.42
N THR A 98 6.31 -4.21 -11.47
CA THR A 98 6.27 -5.15 -10.34
C THR A 98 7.65 -5.67 -9.98
N ILE A 99 8.49 -6.01 -10.96
CA ILE A 99 9.87 -6.48 -10.74
C ILE A 99 10.71 -5.38 -10.09
N VAL A 100 10.68 -4.16 -10.65
CA VAL A 100 11.39 -3.00 -10.08
C VAL A 100 10.93 -2.76 -8.64
N TYR A 101 9.63 -2.88 -8.41
CA TYR A 101 9.03 -2.70 -7.10
C TYR A 101 9.54 -3.73 -6.09
N ILE A 102 9.57 -5.02 -6.45
CA ILE A 102 10.13 -6.09 -5.62
C ILE A 102 11.59 -5.80 -5.28
N ILE A 103 12.40 -5.38 -6.25
CA ILE A 103 13.81 -5.04 -6.04
C ILE A 103 13.97 -3.88 -5.05
N VAL A 104 13.13 -2.85 -5.16
CA VAL A 104 13.14 -1.70 -4.23
C VAL A 104 12.77 -2.14 -2.82
N ILE A 105 11.73 -2.98 -2.66
CA ILE A 105 11.36 -3.56 -1.36
C ILE A 105 12.54 -4.33 -0.76
N PHE A 106 13.20 -5.19 -1.53
CA PHE A 106 14.36 -5.97 -1.06
C PHE A 106 15.52 -5.06 -0.63
N LYS A 107 15.85 -4.02 -1.40
CA LYS A 107 16.88 -3.04 -1.00
C LYS A 107 16.50 -2.25 0.25
N MET A 108 15.21 -1.93 0.43
CA MET A 108 14.74 -1.32 1.67
C MET A 108 14.80 -2.30 2.86
N LYS A 109 14.64 -3.60 2.62
CA LYS A 109 14.77 -4.67 3.64
C LYS A 109 16.12 -4.66 4.31
N GLU A 110 17.16 -4.59 3.52
CA GLU A 110 18.53 -4.52 4.04
C GLU A 110 18.72 -3.26 4.91
N LYS A 111 18.22 -2.10 4.48
CA LYS A 111 18.35 -0.84 5.24
C LYS A 111 17.58 -0.82 6.56
N VAL A 112 16.35 -1.35 6.60
CA VAL A 112 15.54 -1.38 7.85
C VAL A 112 16.01 -2.51 8.78
N SER A 113 16.62 -3.57 8.27
CA SER A 113 17.23 -4.60 9.13
C SER A 113 18.41 -4.08 9.93
N LEU A 114 19.13 -3.09 9.40
CA LEU A 114 20.30 -2.42 9.99
C LEU A 114 19.96 -1.30 10.98
N LEU A 115 18.73 -0.77 10.95
CA LEU A 115 18.17 0.13 11.97
C LEU A 115 17.80 -0.65 13.23
#